data_AF-A0A2G8LJ69-F1
#
_entry.id   AF-A0A2G8LJ69-F1
#
_cell.length_a   1.000
_cell.length_b   1.000
_cell.length_c   1.000
_cell.angle_alpha   90.00
_cell.angle_beta   90.00
_cell.angle_gamma   90.00
#
_symmetry.space_group_name_H-M   'P 1'
#
loop_
_entity.id
_entity.type
_entity.pdbx_description
1 polymer ?
#
loop_
_entity_poly.entity_id
_entity_poly.type
_entity_poly.pdbx_seq_one_letter_code
_entity_poly.pdbx_strand_id
1 'polypeptide(L)'
;MCRRGGCCCRFSLKFRIDAMRQSAINMIVFGFVLAATGIIMRLFLEDWIFNFGYALVWAGVSSVATGIGSLGVAKTMKHTDEDYGFRGLIMLCLVCIICVGGAVGLITWQMWEANYFEKFEEGTVYKAQNETLVFFEWFASIFVYGIVDLASLLIVGSAFLNLAISCCCPESSDVSRVL
;
A
#
# COMPACT_ATOMS: atom_id res chain seq x y z
N MET A 1 3.17 35.89 2.44
CA MET A 1 1.98 35.91 1.55
C MET A 1 2.13 34.79 0.54
N CYS A 2 1.51 33.62 0.77
CA CYS A 2 1.31 32.63 -0.28
C CYS A 2 0.46 33.23 -1.40
N ARG A 3 1.10 33.60 -2.52
CA ARG A 3 0.39 33.91 -3.76
C ARG A 3 0.36 32.66 -4.63
N ARG A 4 -0.86 32.12 -4.73
CA ARG A 4 -1.38 31.22 -5.78
C ARG A 4 -0.91 29.75 -5.71
N GLY A 5 -1.74 28.91 -5.09
CA GLY A 5 -1.61 27.46 -5.23
C GLY A 5 -2.27 26.59 -4.14
N GLY A 6 -3.55 26.82 -3.82
CA GLY A 6 -4.55 25.78 -3.51
C GLY A 6 -4.33 24.67 -2.47
N CYS A 7 -3.26 24.59 -1.68
CA CYS A 7 -3.14 23.58 -0.62
C CYS A 7 -3.10 24.21 0.77
N CYS A 8 -3.96 23.70 1.64
CA CYS A 8 -4.29 24.23 2.97
C CYS A 8 -3.07 24.26 3.92
N CYS A 9 -2.28 25.34 3.90
CA CYS A 9 -1.20 25.61 4.85
C CYS A 9 -1.71 26.11 6.22
N ARG A 10 -2.60 25.34 6.89
CA ARG A 10 -3.03 25.64 8.28
C ARG A 10 -2.84 24.49 9.27
N PHE A 11 -2.31 23.34 8.84
CA PHE A 11 -2.00 22.25 9.76
C PHE A 11 -0.63 22.47 10.41
N SER A 12 -0.63 22.50 11.75
CA SER A 12 0.58 22.57 12.58
C SER A 12 1.62 21.54 12.10
N LEU A 13 2.88 21.96 11.99
CA LEU A 13 4.02 21.10 11.61
C LEU A 13 4.05 19.79 12.41
N LYS A 14 3.66 19.85 13.68
CA LYS A 14 3.54 18.69 14.57
C LYS A 14 2.55 17.64 14.05
N PHE A 15 1.37 18.07 13.58
CA PHE A 15 0.37 17.18 13.00
C PHE A 15 0.87 16.53 11.72
N ARG A 16 1.59 17.26 10.86
CA ARG A 16 2.19 16.70 9.62
C ARG A 16 3.19 15.60 9.92
N ILE A 17 4.08 15.82 10.90
CA ILE A 17 5.09 14.85 11.31
C ILE A 17 4.43 13.61 11.96
N ASP A 18 3.45 13.82 12.83
CA ASP A 18 2.75 12.73 13.51
C ASP A 18 1.95 11.88 12.50
N ALA A 19 1.26 12.52 11.56
CA ALA A 19 0.52 11.85 10.49
C ALA A 19 1.46 11.05 9.55
N MET A 20 2.60 11.64 9.16
CA MET A 20 3.61 10.95 8.34
C MET A 20 4.24 9.76 9.07
N ARG A 21 4.43 9.85 10.39
CA ARG A 21 4.92 8.71 11.19
C ARG A 21 3.90 7.59 11.26
N GLN A 22 2.64 7.92 11.51
CA GLN A 22 1.59 6.92 11.62
C GLN A 22 1.33 6.21 10.28
N SER A 23 1.28 6.97 9.18
CA SER A 23 1.17 6.38 7.83
C SER A 23 2.38 5.50 7.50
N ALA A 24 3.59 5.92 7.88
CA ALA A 24 4.80 5.13 7.66
C ALA A 24 4.79 3.81 8.42
N ILE A 25 4.36 3.82 9.69
CA ILE A 25 4.20 2.60 10.49
C ILE A 25 3.17 1.68 9.84
N ASN A 26 2.03 2.21 9.39
CA ASN A 26 1.02 1.43 8.69
C ASN A 26 1.60 0.76 7.43
N MET A 27 2.34 1.51 6.61
CA MET A 27 2.98 0.96 5.39
C MET A 27 3.98 -0.15 5.72
N ILE A 28 4.73 -0.04 6.81
CA ILE A 28 5.67 -1.09 7.24
C ILE A 28 4.90 -2.33 7.69
N VAL A 29 3.93 -2.18 8.60
CA VAL A 29 3.18 -3.30 9.17
C VAL A 29 2.40 -4.04 8.08
N PHE A 30 1.60 -3.33 7.29
CA PHE A 30 0.83 -3.95 6.21
C PHE A 30 1.72 -4.42 5.06
N GLY A 31 2.88 -3.78 4.83
CA GLY A 31 3.87 -4.25 3.87
C GLY A 31 4.44 -5.62 4.24
N PHE A 32 4.74 -5.84 5.53
CA PHE A 32 5.13 -7.17 6.02
C PHE A 32 4.01 -8.20 5.89
N VAL A 33 2.76 -7.83 6.20
CA VAL A 33 1.60 -8.71 6.01
C VAL A 33 1.49 -9.13 4.53
N LEU A 34 1.59 -8.18 3.60
CA LEU A 34 1.55 -8.45 2.16
C LEU A 34 2.68 -9.38 1.70
N ALA A 35 3.91 -9.10 2.14
CA ALA A 35 5.06 -9.94 1.79
C ALA A 35 4.93 -11.35 2.37
N ALA A 36 4.50 -11.49 3.62
CA ALA A 36 4.28 -12.78 4.26
C ALA A 36 3.18 -13.57 3.55
N THR A 37 2.06 -12.93 3.22
CA THR A 37 0.98 -13.56 2.45
C THR A 37 1.46 -14.03 1.09
N GLY A 38 2.25 -13.22 0.36
CA GLY A 38 2.86 -13.63 -0.92
C GLY A 38 3.79 -14.85 -0.80
N ILE A 39 4.59 -14.92 0.28
CA ILE A 39 5.45 -16.09 0.56
C ILE A 39 4.60 -17.32 0.88
N ILE A 40 3.60 -17.19 1.75
CA ILE A 40 2.72 -18.31 2.14
C ILE A 40 1.97 -18.83 0.92
N MET A 41 1.40 -17.94 0.11
CA MET A 41 0.76 -18.28 -1.16
C MET A 41 1.72 -19.05 -2.07
N ARG A 42 2.96 -18.59 -2.22
CA ARG A 42 3.93 -19.26 -3.09
C ARG A 42 4.36 -20.65 -2.59
N LEU A 43 4.48 -20.83 -1.27
CA LEU A 43 5.02 -22.06 -0.68
C LEU A 43 3.96 -23.13 -0.41
N PHE A 44 2.72 -22.74 -0.13
CA PHE A 44 1.69 -23.66 0.35
C PHE A 44 0.47 -23.77 -0.56
N LEU A 45 0.27 -22.80 -1.46
CA LEU A 45 -0.84 -22.79 -2.41
C LEU A 45 -0.24 -22.92 -3.82
N GLU A 46 0.05 -24.15 -4.25
CA GLU A 46 0.56 -24.48 -5.59
C GLU A 46 -0.46 -24.20 -6.72
N ASP A 47 -1.63 -23.67 -6.37
CA ASP A 47 -2.68 -23.26 -7.29
C ASP A 47 -2.17 -22.21 -8.29
N TRP A 48 -2.54 -22.37 -9.56
CA TRP A 48 -2.11 -21.50 -10.68
C TRP A 48 -2.38 -20.00 -10.43
N ILE A 49 -3.34 -19.69 -9.54
CA ILE A 49 -3.80 -18.35 -9.16
C ILE A 49 -2.72 -17.64 -8.33
N PHE A 50 -1.85 -18.39 -7.67
CA PHE A 50 -0.82 -17.86 -6.77
C PHE A 50 0.59 -17.89 -7.37
N ASN A 51 0.72 -18.20 -8.66
CA ASN A 51 2.00 -18.09 -9.38
C ASN A 51 2.58 -16.66 -9.35
N PHE A 52 1.75 -15.65 -9.06
CA PHE A 52 2.15 -14.26 -8.86
C PHE A 52 2.38 -13.88 -7.39
N GLY A 53 2.56 -14.84 -6.48
CA GLY A 53 2.96 -14.56 -5.08
C GLY A 53 4.19 -13.65 -4.98
N TYR A 54 5.11 -13.73 -5.95
CA TYR A 54 6.23 -12.79 -6.06
C TYR A 54 5.82 -11.33 -6.25
N ALA A 55 4.74 -11.04 -6.96
CA ALA A 55 4.22 -9.68 -7.10
C ALA A 55 3.79 -9.11 -5.75
N LEU A 56 3.14 -9.91 -4.90
CA LEU A 56 2.79 -9.53 -3.52
C LEU A 56 4.02 -9.32 -2.65
N VAL A 57 5.04 -10.16 -2.81
CA VAL A 57 6.32 -9.98 -2.10
C VAL A 57 6.96 -8.66 -2.48
N TRP A 58 7.06 -8.34 -3.77
CA TRP A 58 7.63 -7.07 -4.24
C TRP A 58 6.78 -5.87 -3.82
N ALA A 59 5.46 -5.98 -3.86
CA ALA A 59 4.55 -4.96 -3.34
C ALA A 59 4.79 -4.71 -1.85
N GLY A 60 4.89 -5.77 -1.04
CA GLY A 60 5.20 -5.68 0.39
C GLY A 60 6.56 -5.04 0.67
N VAL A 61 7.61 -5.48 -0.04
CA VAL A 61 8.97 -4.91 0.06
C VAL A 61 8.98 -3.43 -0.31
N SER A 62 8.30 -3.04 -1.38
CA SER A 62 8.20 -1.64 -1.80
C SER A 62 7.50 -0.79 -0.73
N SER A 63 6.44 -1.31 -0.10
CA SER A 63 5.73 -0.63 0.98
C SER A 63 6.60 -0.43 2.22
N VAL A 64 7.35 -1.47 2.62
CA VAL A 64 8.28 -1.39 3.76
C VAL A 64 9.39 -0.37 3.49
N ALA A 65 9.99 -0.41 2.29
CA ALA A 65 11.03 0.53 1.89
C ALA A 65 10.50 1.99 1.92
N THR A 66 9.31 2.22 1.37
CA THR A 66 8.69 3.55 1.39
C THR A 66 8.33 4.00 2.80
N GLY A 67 7.82 3.11 3.66
CA GLY A 67 7.56 3.43 5.06
C GLY A 67 8.83 3.79 5.84
N ILE A 68 9.93 3.07 5.63
CA ILE A 68 11.23 3.42 6.22
C ILE A 68 11.71 4.79 5.70
N GLY A 69 11.56 5.05 4.40
CA GLY A 69 11.84 6.35 3.78
C GLY A 69 11.04 7.47 4.42
N SER A 70 9.73 7.30 4.60
CA SER A 70 8.85 8.26 5.27
C SER A 70 9.30 8.56 6.71
N LEU A 71 9.69 7.53 7.49
CA LEU A 71 10.23 7.74 8.84
C LEU A 71 11.55 8.51 8.84
N GLY A 72 12.42 8.24 7.85
CA GLY A 72 13.66 8.97 7.64
C GLY A 72 13.40 10.46 7.41
N VAL A 73 12.52 10.78 6.47
CA VAL A 73 12.14 12.16 6.14
C VAL A 73 11.43 12.84 7.32
N ALA A 74 10.53 12.14 8.03
CA ALA A 74 9.88 12.69 9.22
C ALA A 74 10.87 13.03 10.36
N LYS A 75 12.03 12.37 10.42
CA LYS A 75 13.11 12.71 11.36
C LYS A 75 13.91 13.92 10.89
N THR A 76 14.23 14.02 9.60
CA THR A 76 15.02 15.14 9.06
C THR A 76 14.25 16.44 9.02
N MET A 77 12.92 16.41 8.80
CA MET A 77 12.03 17.59 8.89
C MET A 77 12.12 18.33 10.22
N LYS A 78 12.56 17.66 11.29
CA LYS A 78 12.70 18.29 12.61
C LYS A 78 13.95 19.18 12.70
N HIS A 79 14.90 19.00 11.79
CA HIS A 79 16.25 19.56 11.92
C HIS A 79 16.71 20.37 10.70
N THR A 80 16.20 20.09 9.49
CA THR A 80 16.64 20.77 8.26
C THR A 80 15.51 20.92 7.22
N ASP A 81 15.47 22.08 6.55
CA ASP A 81 14.59 22.39 5.39
C ASP A 81 15.16 21.77 4.08
N GLU A 82 15.56 20.50 4.10
CA GLU A 82 16.15 19.86 2.92
C GLU A 82 15.08 19.27 1.98
N ASP A 83 14.83 19.97 0.86
CA ASP A 83 13.88 19.60 -0.20
C ASP A 83 14.16 18.24 -0.87
N TYR A 84 15.39 17.74 -0.82
CA TYR A 84 15.80 16.50 -1.50
C TYR A 84 15.14 15.25 -0.91
N GLY A 85 14.95 15.22 0.42
CA GLY A 85 14.29 14.09 1.10
C GLY A 85 12.83 13.93 0.67
N PHE A 86 12.11 15.05 0.50
CA PHE A 86 10.73 15.05 0.05
C PHE A 86 10.55 14.58 -1.39
N ARG A 87 11.42 15.02 -2.31
CA ARG A 87 11.36 14.58 -3.71
C ARG A 87 11.63 13.08 -3.86
N GLY A 88 12.59 12.55 -3.11
CA GLY A 88 12.85 11.11 -3.04
C GLY A 88 11.65 10.34 -2.49
N LEU A 89 11.01 10.86 -1.44
CA LEU A 89 9.83 10.24 -0.84
C LEU A 89 8.62 10.21 -1.78
N ILE A 90 8.40 11.28 -2.55
CA ILE A 90 7.33 11.32 -3.57
C ILE A 90 7.53 10.19 -4.60
N MET A 91 8.75 10.02 -5.10
CA MET A 91 9.07 8.95 -6.06
C MET A 91 8.85 7.55 -5.44
N LEU A 92 9.28 7.35 -4.19
CA LEU A 92 9.06 6.09 -3.47
C LEU A 92 7.57 5.79 -3.24
N CYS A 93 6.76 6.81 -2.94
CA CYS A 93 5.32 6.65 -2.78
C CYS A 93 4.64 6.27 -4.10
N LEU A 94 5.03 6.91 -5.22
CA LEU A 94 4.50 6.57 -6.54
C LEU A 94 4.85 5.13 -6.95
N VAL A 95 6.11 4.73 -6.75
CA VAL A 95 6.55 3.35 -7.00
C VAL A 95 5.76 2.36 -6.14
N CYS A 96 5.59 2.65 -4.85
CA CYS A 96 4.80 1.81 -3.94
C CYS A 96 3.34 1.67 -4.42
N ILE A 97 2.69 2.77 -4.83
CA ILE A 97 1.30 2.73 -5.32
C ILE A 97 1.19 1.87 -6.58
N ILE A 98 2.13 2.00 -7.51
CA ILE A 98 2.16 1.20 -8.74
C ILE A 98 2.41 -0.27 -8.43
N CYS A 99 3.37 -0.59 -7.56
CA CYS A 99 3.67 -1.97 -7.17
C CYS A 99 2.48 -2.64 -6.47
N VAL A 100 1.85 -1.96 -5.51
CA VAL A 100 0.71 -2.49 -4.76
C VAL A 100 -0.51 -2.61 -5.65
N GLY A 101 -0.84 -1.57 -6.42
CA GLY A 101 -1.97 -1.59 -7.35
C GLY A 101 -1.80 -2.64 -8.45
N GLY A 102 -0.58 -2.82 -8.97
CA GLY A 102 -0.25 -3.86 -9.93
C GLY A 102 -0.39 -5.27 -9.36
N ALA A 103 0.06 -5.49 -8.13
CA ALA A 103 -0.08 -6.79 -7.46
C ALA A 103 -1.55 -7.17 -7.23
N VAL A 104 -2.38 -6.25 -6.75
CA VAL A 104 -3.83 -6.48 -6.59
C VAL A 104 -4.47 -6.73 -7.96
N GLY A 105 -4.21 -5.87 -8.94
CA GLY A 105 -4.79 -5.99 -10.28
C GLY A 105 -4.49 -7.33 -10.96
N LEU A 106 -3.27 -7.86 -10.80
CA LEU A 106 -2.90 -9.18 -11.30
C LEU A 106 -3.73 -10.30 -10.64
N ILE A 107 -3.88 -10.26 -9.32
CA ILE A 107 -4.65 -11.27 -8.60
C ILE A 107 -6.13 -11.19 -8.95
N THR A 108 -6.70 -9.97 -8.96
CA THR A 108 -8.10 -9.76 -9.32
C THR A 108 -8.39 -10.26 -10.73
N TRP A 109 -7.49 -9.99 -11.68
CA TRP A 109 -7.60 -10.49 -13.06
C TRP A 109 -7.67 -12.01 -13.12
N GLN A 110 -6.81 -12.70 -12.36
CA GLN A 110 -6.81 -14.17 -12.33
C GLN A 110 -8.06 -14.75 -11.65
N MET A 111 -8.53 -14.13 -10.56
CA MET A 111 -9.77 -14.56 -9.92
C MET A 111 -10.98 -14.37 -10.84
N TRP A 112 -10.94 -13.30 -11.66
CA TRP A 112 -11.93 -13.07 -12.71
C TRP A 112 -11.87 -14.14 -13.79
N GLU A 113 -10.70 -14.42 -14.38
CA GLU A 113 -10.54 -15.49 -15.39
C GLU A 113 -10.90 -16.88 -14.86
N ALA A 114 -10.68 -17.12 -13.57
CA ALA A 114 -11.02 -18.38 -12.92
C ALA A 114 -12.49 -18.47 -12.46
N ASN A 115 -13.34 -17.49 -12.79
CA ASN A 115 -14.76 -17.41 -12.46
C ASN A 115 -15.07 -17.53 -10.95
N TYR A 116 -14.15 -17.08 -10.08
CA TYR A 116 -14.37 -17.11 -8.62
C TYR A 116 -15.55 -16.24 -8.15
N PHE A 117 -16.02 -15.33 -9.02
CA PHE A 117 -17.12 -14.41 -8.76
C PHE A 117 -18.45 -14.82 -9.43
N GLU A 118 -18.46 -15.87 -10.27
CA GLU A 118 -19.68 -16.34 -10.94
C GLU A 118 -20.53 -17.25 -10.03
N LYS A 119 -21.83 -17.31 -10.32
CA LYS A 119 -22.90 -17.72 -9.41
C LYS A 119 -22.71 -19.09 -8.76
N PHE A 120 -23.03 -19.11 -7.47
CA PHE A 120 -23.38 -20.30 -6.70
C PHE A 120 -24.66 -20.94 -7.24
N GLU A 121 -24.53 -22.01 -8.01
CA GLU A 121 -25.62 -22.96 -8.22
C GLU A 121 -25.28 -24.27 -7.50
N GLU A 122 -26.17 -24.65 -6.57
CA GLU A 122 -26.24 -26.00 -5.97
C GLU A 122 -25.00 -26.50 -5.20
N GLY A 123 -24.30 -25.62 -4.47
CA GLY A 123 -23.31 -26.04 -3.46
C GLY A 123 -21.96 -26.52 -3.99
N THR A 124 -21.74 -26.42 -5.30
CA THR A 124 -20.48 -26.75 -5.97
C THR A 124 -19.89 -25.51 -6.64
N VAL A 125 -18.65 -25.16 -6.29
CA VAL A 125 -17.90 -24.09 -6.95
C VAL A 125 -17.16 -24.71 -8.13
N TYR A 126 -17.45 -24.23 -9.34
CA TYR A 126 -16.79 -24.69 -10.55
C TYR A 126 -15.63 -23.76 -10.90
N LYS A 127 -14.39 -24.27 -10.89
CA LYS A 127 -13.27 -23.64 -11.58
C LYS A 127 -13.45 -23.92 -13.08
N ALA A 128 -13.00 -23.01 -13.96
CA ALA A 128 -13.08 -23.16 -15.43
C ALA A 128 -12.37 -24.42 -16.01
N GLN A 129 -11.84 -25.31 -15.18
CA GLN A 129 -11.16 -26.56 -15.54
C GLN A 129 -11.91 -27.84 -15.07
N ASN A 130 -13.22 -27.78 -14.79
CA ASN A 130 -14.04 -28.94 -14.37
C ASN A 130 -13.62 -29.59 -13.02
N GLU A 131 -12.78 -28.95 -12.22
CA GLU A 131 -12.53 -29.38 -10.83
C GLU A 131 -13.56 -28.72 -9.91
N THR A 132 -14.33 -29.55 -9.19
CA THR A 132 -15.21 -29.07 -8.12
C THR A 132 -14.34 -28.59 -6.97
N LEU A 133 -14.26 -27.27 -6.77
CA LEU A 133 -13.63 -26.71 -5.59
C LEU A 133 -14.54 -27.00 -4.39
N VAL A 134 -13.97 -27.54 -3.32
CA VAL A 134 -14.68 -27.68 -2.05
C VAL A 134 -14.99 -26.25 -1.56
N PHE A 135 -16.22 -25.98 -1.12
CA PHE A 135 -16.66 -24.66 -0.65
C PHE A 135 -15.66 -23.97 0.31
N PHE A 136 -15.01 -24.77 1.16
CA PHE A 136 -14.00 -24.31 2.10
C PHE A 136 -12.75 -23.73 1.44
N GLU A 137 -12.26 -24.32 0.35
CA GLU A 137 -11.08 -23.86 -0.39
C GLU A 137 -11.38 -22.56 -1.16
N TRP A 138 -12.60 -22.45 -1.72
CA TRP A 138 -13.06 -21.23 -2.36
C TRP A 138 -13.18 -20.10 -1.33
N PHE A 139 -13.80 -20.39 -0.18
CA PHE A 139 -13.96 -19.42 0.90
C PHE A 139 -12.60 -18.97 1.44
N ALA A 140 -11.66 -19.90 1.65
CA ALA A 140 -10.30 -19.57 2.07
C ALA A 140 -9.60 -18.64 1.04
N SER A 141 -9.75 -18.92 -0.26
CA SER A 141 -9.17 -18.11 -1.32
C SER A 141 -9.73 -16.68 -1.36
N ILE A 142 -11.06 -16.53 -1.21
CA ILE A 142 -11.70 -15.21 -1.14
C ILE A 142 -11.35 -14.48 0.14
N PHE A 143 -11.29 -15.18 1.27
CA PHE A 143 -10.92 -14.58 2.55
C PHE A 143 -9.49 -14.02 2.48
N VAL A 144 -8.55 -14.80 1.95
CA VAL A 144 -7.16 -14.36 1.76
C VAL A 144 -7.10 -13.19 0.78
N TYR A 145 -7.85 -13.23 -0.34
CA TYR A 145 -7.96 -12.09 -1.25
C TYR A 145 -8.47 -10.83 -0.55
N GLY A 146 -9.52 -10.95 0.28
CA GLY A 146 -10.05 -9.83 1.06
C GLY A 146 -9.02 -9.22 2.03
N ILE A 147 -8.16 -10.04 2.63
CA ILE A 147 -7.04 -9.54 3.46
C ILE A 147 -6.04 -8.77 2.60
N VAL A 148 -5.66 -9.32 1.44
CA VAL A 148 -4.71 -8.67 0.52
C VAL A 148 -5.26 -7.34 0.03
N ASP A 149 -6.53 -7.30 -0.36
CA ASP A 149 -7.19 -6.09 -0.87
C ASP A 149 -7.29 -5.02 0.21
N LEU A 150 -7.73 -5.38 1.43
CA LEU A 150 -7.80 -4.46 2.56
C LEU A 150 -6.42 -3.91 2.94
N ALA A 151 -5.41 -4.78 3.05
CA ALA A 151 -4.04 -4.36 3.35
C ALA A 151 -3.49 -3.42 2.27
N SER A 152 -3.76 -3.74 1.00
CA SER A 152 -3.34 -2.93 -0.14
C SER A 152 -3.99 -1.55 -0.15
N LEU A 153 -5.30 -1.47 0.15
CA LEU A 153 -6.01 -0.19 0.30
C LEU A 153 -5.42 0.67 1.42
N LEU A 154 -5.09 0.07 2.56
CA LEU A 154 -4.49 0.79 3.68
C LEU A 154 -3.09 1.31 3.36
N ILE A 155 -2.28 0.54 2.61
CA ILE A 155 -0.96 0.99 2.14
C ILE A 155 -1.09 2.11 1.13
N VAL A 156 -1.94 1.93 0.11
CA VAL A 156 -2.15 2.94 -0.94
C VAL A 156 -2.68 4.24 -0.34
N GLY A 157 -3.65 4.16 0.56
CA GLY A 157 -4.15 5.32 1.31
C GLY A 157 -3.06 6.01 2.13
N SER A 158 -2.20 5.24 2.81
CA SER A 158 -1.07 5.77 3.58
C SER A 158 0.00 6.41 2.68
N ALA A 159 0.26 5.85 1.50
CA ALA A 159 1.17 6.40 0.51
C ALA A 159 0.63 7.70 -0.11
N PHE A 160 -0.67 7.76 -0.41
CA PHE A 160 -1.33 8.99 -0.84
C PHE A 160 -1.30 10.09 0.22
N LEU A 161 -1.50 9.73 1.50
CA LEU A 161 -1.33 10.67 2.61
C LEU A 161 0.10 11.24 2.65
N ASN A 162 1.11 10.37 2.52
CA ASN A 162 2.52 10.79 2.48
C ASN A 162 2.82 11.67 1.27
N LEU A 163 2.27 11.36 0.09
CA LEU A 163 2.35 12.22 -1.08
C LEU A 163 1.71 13.59 -0.82
N ALA A 164 0.50 13.62 -0.28
CA ALA A 164 -0.22 14.87 0.01
C ALA A 164 0.56 15.74 1.00
N ILE A 165 1.13 15.16 2.06
CA ILE A 165 1.96 15.89 3.02
C ILE A 165 3.25 16.38 2.36
N SER A 166 3.88 15.57 1.52
CA SER A 166 5.15 15.91 0.86
C SER A 166 5.01 16.95 -0.24
N CYS A 167 3.84 17.02 -0.89
CA CYS A 167 3.52 18.04 -1.89
C CYS A 167 3.11 19.39 -1.26
N CYS A 168 2.79 19.43 0.04
CA CYS A 168 2.51 20.68 0.74
C CYS A 168 3.84 21.35 1.15
N CYS A 169 4.22 22.43 0.46
CA CYS A 169 5.46 23.17 0.75
C CYS A 169 5.64 23.45 2.27
N PRO A 170 6.86 23.31 2.81
CA PRO A 170 7.21 23.94 4.08
C PRO A 170 7.19 25.45 3.86
N GLU A 171 6.22 26.14 4.45
CA GLU A 171 6.19 27.60 4.41
C GLU A 171 7.36 28.07 5.28
N SER A 172 8.41 28.59 4.64
CA SER A 172 9.66 29.08 5.25
C SER A 172 9.47 30.18 6.31
N SER A 173 8.24 30.59 6.60
CA SER A 173 7.87 31.62 7.58
C SER A 173 7.49 31.10 8.96
N ASP A 174 7.31 29.79 9.19
CA ASP A 174 6.90 29.27 10.51
C ASP A 174 8.07 28.81 11.40
N VAL A 175 9.25 28.54 10.83
CA VAL A 175 10.43 28.11 11.60
C VAL A 175 11.06 29.28 12.37
N SER A 176 10.88 30.52 11.90
CA SER A 176 11.39 31.74 12.56
C SER A 176 10.52 32.24 13.72
N ARG A 177 9.41 31.56 14.06
CA ARG A 177 8.56 31.91 15.22
C ARG A 177 8.61 30.92 16.38
N VAL A 178 9.37 29.82 16.23
CA VAL A 178 9.55 28.81 17.29
C VAL A 178 10.96 28.85 17.89
N LEU A 179 11.83 29.74 17.39
CA LEU A 179 13.07 30.16 18.04
C LEU A 179 12.86 31.48 18.79
#